data_AF-A0A1H2SBJ5-F1
#
_entry.id   AF-A0A1H2SBJ5-F1
#
_cell.length_a   1.000
_cell.length_b   1.000
_cell.length_c   1.000
_cell.angle_alpha   90.00
_cell.angle_beta   90.00
_cell.angle_gamma   90.00
#
_symmetry.space_group_name_H-M   'P 1'
#
loop_
_entity.id
_entity.type
_entity.pdbx_description
1 polymer ?
#
loop_
_entity_poly.entity_id
_entity_poly.type
_entity_poly.pdbx_seq_one_letter_code
_entity_poly.pdbx_strand_id
1 'polypeptide(L)'
;MLTNSRLNHDTIDAPRHSQPAALALLRVLMRQCRAKARVEPFEACALLHHSPDQGAQAYADALLRVLSTALPNGLRIHAVYAPERSFDENWLLALTEAVARDDASSATFLLRSRLPVHLRRNVGWLVSQLVTRINAV
;
A
#
# COMPACT_ATOMS: atom_id res chain seq x y z
N MET A 1 -17.13 22.06 54.39
CA MET A 1 -15.89 22.64 53.82
C MET A 1 -14.78 21.61 54.04
N LEU A 2 -14.15 20.93 53.07
CA LEU A 2 -14.04 21.06 51.62
C LEU A 2 -14.10 19.64 51.00
N THR A 3 -14.91 19.45 49.96
CA THR A 3 -14.99 18.20 49.18
C THR A 3 -13.82 18.14 48.19
N ASN A 4 -12.98 17.12 48.35
CA ASN A 4 -11.89 16.79 47.46
C ASN A 4 -12.49 16.13 46.19
N SER A 5 -12.81 16.94 45.18
CA SER A 5 -13.30 16.47 43.87
C SER A 5 -12.22 15.63 43.20
N ARG A 6 -12.50 14.33 43.11
CA ARG A 6 -11.70 13.36 42.38
C ARG A 6 -11.59 13.78 40.93
N LEU A 7 -10.36 13.72 40.44
CA LEU A 7 -9.94 13.80 39.05
C LEU A 7 -10.95 13.14 38.10
N ASN A 8 -11.58 13.94 37.25
CA ASN A 8 -12.25 13.44 36.05
C ASN A 8 -11.17 12.84 35.14
N HIS A 9 -11.09 11.52 35.12
CA HIS A 9 -10.36 10.74 34.14
C HIS A 9 -11.14 10.72 32.81
N ASP A 10 -11.41 11.91 32.27
CA ASP A 10 -12.04 12.08 30.95
C ASP A 10 -10.97 12.54 29.96
N THR A 11 -9.98 11.67 29.73
CA THR A 11 -9.10 11.79 28.56
C THR A 11 -8.68 10.40 28.10
N ILE A 12 -9.64 9.66 27.57
CA ILE A 12 -9.34 8.66 26.53
C ILE A 12 -10.27 8.99 25.36
N ASP A 13 -10.05 10.16 24.76
CA ASP A 13 -10.37 10.34 23.34
C ASP A 13 -9.36 9.47 22.59
N ALA A 14 -9.68 8.18 22.47
CA ALA A 14 -8.97 7.31 21.55
C ALA A 14 -9.15 7.93 20.16
N PRO A 15 -8.08 8.32 19.44
CA PRO A 15 -8.25 8.90 18.13
C PRO A 15 -8.97 7.88 17.26
N ARG A 16 -10.22 8.20 16.88
CA ARG A 16 -10.96 7.52 15.82
C ARG A 16 -9.97 7.40 14.66
N HIS A 17 -9.64 6.17 14.29
CA HIS A 17 -8.64 5.88 13.29
C HIS A 17 -9.18 6.37 11.95
N SER A 18 -9.00 7.66 11.65
CA SER A 18 -9.19 8.20 10.31
C SER A 18 -8.13 7.52 9.46
N GLN A 19 -8.47 6.34 8.93
CA GLN A 19 -7.64 5.69 7.93
C GLN A 19 -7.47 6.71 6.80
N PRO A 20 -6.23 7.03 6.40
CA PRO A 20 -6.01 7.89 5.26
C PRO A 20 -6.81 7.34 4.08
N ALA A 21 -7.53 8.19 3.34
CA ALA A 21 -8.35 7.75 2.21
C ALA A 21 -7.54 6.89 1.21
N ALA A 22 -6.25 7.20 1.05
CA ALA A 22 -5.29 6.42 0.29
C ALA A 22 -5.14 4.97 0.79
N LEU A 23 -5.12 4.72 2.11
CA LEU A 23 -5.07 3.37 2.68
C LEU A 23 -6.38 2.61 2.46
N ALA A 24 -7.52 3.27 2.65
CA ALA A 24 -8.82 2.65 2.40
C ALA A 24 -8.95 2.25 0.92
N LEU A 25 -8.58 3.16 0.01
CA LEU A 25 -8.52 2.89 -1.42
C LEU A 25 -7.55 1.74 -1.71
N LEU A 26 -6.34 1.78 -1.17
CA LEU A 26 -5.35 0.72 -1.36
C LEU A 26 -5.87 -0.64 -0.88
N ARG A 27 -6.49 -0.73 0.30
CA ARG A 27 -7.12 -1.97 0.81
C ARG A 27 -8.26 -2.46 -0.09
N VAL A 28 -9.06 -1.56 -0.66
CA VAL A 28 -10.13 -1.91 -1.63
C VAL A 28 -9.52 -2.47 -2.91
N LEU A 29 -8.60 -1.73 -3.54
CA LEU A 29 -7.90 -2.16 -4.74
C LEU A 29 -7.30 -3.55 -4.50
N MET A 30 -6.56 -3.70 -3.40
CA MET A 30 -5.88 -4.94 -3.05
C MET A 30 -6.78 -6.16 -2.86
N ARG A 31 -7.96 -5.97 -2.25
CA ARG A 31 -8.93 -7.06 -2.10
C ARG A 31 -9.50 -7.49 -3.44
N GLN A 32 -9.81 -6.55 -4.34
CA GLN A 32 -10.30 -6.86 -5.68
C GLN A 32 -9.26 -7.66 -6.48
N CYS A 33 -7.97 -7.35 -6.31
CA CYS A 33 -6.87 -8.06 -6.96
C CYS A 33 -6.76 -9.53 -6.52
N ARG A 34 -6.90 -9.82 -5.21
CA ARG A 34 -6.84 -11.20 -4.68
C ARG A 34 -7.94 -12.09 -5.26
N ALA A 35 -9.10 -11.53 -5.61
CA ALA A 35 -10.18 -12.30 -6.24
C ALA A 35 -9.87 -12.72 -7.69
N LYS A 36 -8.88 -12.08 -8.36
CA LYS A 36 -8.56 -12.26 -9.79
C LYS A 36 -7.24 -13.00 -10.06
N ALA A 37 -6.54 -13.48 -9.04
CA ALA A 37 -5.16 -14.00 -9.15
C ALA A 37 -5.09 -15.44 -9.71
N ARG A 38 -5.09 -15.60 -11.04
CA ARG A 38 -4.75 -16.85 -11.76
C ARG A 38 -3.83 -16.66 -12.99
N VAL A 39 -3.06 -15.56 -13.07
CA VAL A 39 -2.17 -15.25 -14.22
C VAL A 39 -0.78 -14.84 -13.73
N GLU A 40 0.25 -15.28 -14.46
CA GLU A 40 1.68 -15.14 -14.14
C GLU A 40 2.16 -13.68 -14.01
N PRO A 41 3.09 -13.35 -13.09
CA PRO A 41 3.42 -11.96 -12.70
C PRO A 41 4.13 -11.12 -13.78
N PHE A 42 4.93 -11.74 -14.65
CA PHE A 42 5.74 -11.04 -15.64
C PHE A 42 4.94 -10.57 -16.85
N GLU A 43 3.93 -11.34 -17.28
CA GLU A 43 3.03 -10.95 -18.35
C GLU A 43 2.22 -9.70 -17.99
N ALA A 44 1.81 -9.58 -16.71
CA ALA A 44 1.05 -8.43 -16.23
C ALA A 44 1.83 -7.11 -16.32
N CYS A 45 3.13 -7.13 -16.02
CA CYS A 45 3.97 -5.92 -16.07
C CYS A 45 4.23 -5.49 -17.53
N ALA A 46 4.53 -6.46 -18.41
CA ALA A 46 4.77 -6.19 -19.82
C ALA A 46 3.50 -5.62 -20.50
N LEU A 47 2.33 -6.19 -20.21
CA LEU A 47 1.06 -5.74 -20.77
C LEU A 47 0.75 -4.27 -20.42
N LEU A 48 1.01 -3.86 -19.16
CA LEU A 48 0.80 -2.47 -18.74
C LEU A 48 1.81 -1.51 -19.37
N HIS A 49 3.05 -1.96 -19.59
CA HIS A 49 4.06 -1.16 -20.26
C HIS A 49 3.66 -0.81 -21.71
N HIS A 50 2.95 -1.71 -22.39
CA HIS A 50 2.48 -1.53 -23.77
C HIS A 50 1.09 -0.88 -23.89
N SER A 51 0.36 -0.71 -22.78
CA SER A 51 -0.98 -0.10 -22.78
C SER A 51 -1.15 0.81 -21.56
N PRO A 52 -0.55 2.01 -21.58
CA PRO A 52 -0.49 2.90 -20.41
C PRO A 52 -1.84 3.52 -20.02
N ASP A 53 -2.85 3.51 -20.90
CA ASP A 53 -4.20 4.07 -20.64
C ASP A 53 -5.03 3.25 -19.64
N GLN A 54 -4.46 2.19 -19.06
CA GLN A 54 -5.14 1.44 -18.02
C GLN A 54 -5.24 2.24 -16.71
N GLY A 55 -6.39 2.15 -16.04
CA GLY A 55 -6.67 2.85 -14.79
C GLY A 55 -5.85 2.31 -13.60
N ALA A 56 -5.93 3.01 -12.46
CA ALA A 56 -5.21 2.67 -11.22
C ALA A 56 -5.40 1.20 -10.79
N GLN A 57 -6.57 0.61 -11.02
CA GLN A 57 -6.85 -0.79 -10.71
C GLN A 57 -5.90 -1.76 -11.41
N ALA A 58 -5.54 -1.53 -12.68
CA ALA A 58 -4.71 -2.47 -13.42
C ALA A 58 -3.26 -2.49 -12.91
N TYR A 59 -2.74 -1.31 -12.55
CA TYR A 59 -1.43 -1.17 -11.91
C TYR A 59 -1.42 -1.76 -10.49
N ALA A 60 -2.49 -1.58 -9.72
CA ALA A 60 -2.65 -2.23 -8.42
C ALA A 60 -2.71 -3.76 -8.56
N ASP A 61 -3.47 -4.29 -9.52
CA ASP A 61 -3.54 -5.72 -9.83
C ASP A 61 -2.13 -6.28 -10.14
N ALA A 62 -1.37 -5.63 -11.04
CA ALA A 62 -0.03 -6.08 -11.40
C ALA A 62 0.96 -6.00 -10.22
N LEU A 63 0.95 -4.89 -9.48
CA LEU A 63 1.81 -4.69 -8.32
C LEU A 63 1.62 -5.82 -7.30
N LEU A 64 0.37 -6.17 -6.98
CA LEU A 64 0.11 -7.19 -5.96
C LEU A 64 0.41 -8.59 -6.42
N ARG A 65 0.26 -8.89 -7.71
CA ARG A 65 0.70 -10.16 -8.30
C ARG A 65 2.21 -10.32 -8.14
N VAL A 66 2.97 -9.29 -8.50
CA VAL A 66 4.43 -9.29 -8.31
C VAL A 66 4.78 -9.44 -6.82
N LEU A 67 4.13 -8.70 -5.92
CA LEU A 67 4.42 -8.79 -4.49
C LEU A 67 4.02 -10.14 -3.88
N SER A 68 2.94 -10.77 -4.34
CA SER A 68 2.50 -12.09 -3.85
C SER A 68 3.48 -13.22 -4.22
N THR A 69 4.27 -13.04 -5.28
CA THR A 69 5.27 -14.01 -5.72
C THR A 69 6.68 -13.65 -5.24
N ALA A 70 6.96 -12.36 -5.03
CA ALA A 70 8.25 -11.86 -4.54
C ALA A 70 8.49 -12.10 -3.04
N LEU A 71 7.41 -12.10 -2.24
CA LEU A 71 7.51 -12.20 -0.79
C LEU A 71 7.31 -13.64 -0.33
N PRO A 72 8.19 -14.20 0.52
CA PRO A 72 8.17 -15.61 0.90
C PRO A 72 6.90 -16.05 1.64
N ASN A 73 6.24 -15.11 2.35
CA ASN A 73 4.97 -15.36 3.05
C ASN A 73 3.77 -14.69 2.37
N GLY A 74 3.96 -14.18 1.15
CA GLY A 74 3.01 -13.30 0.47
C GLY A 74 2.82 -11.97 1.19
N LEU A 75 1.96 -11.12 0.60
CA LEU A 75 1.63 -9.81 1.17
C LEU A 75 0.48 -9.95 2.19
N ARG A 76 0.74 -9.69 3.46
CA ARG A 76 -0.25 -9.70 4.54
C ARG A 76 -1.02 -8.38 4.56
N ILE A 77 -2.28 -8.43 4.17
CA ILE A 77 -3.18 -7.28 4.09
C ILE A 77 -4.36 -7.57 5.00
N HIS A 78 -4.73 -6.61 5.84
CA HIS A 78 -5.87 -6.77 6.74
C HIS A 78 -7.19 -6.43 6.03
N ALA A 79 -8.31 -6.59 6.73
CA ALA A 79 -9.60 -6.14 6.23
C ALA A 79 -9.66 -4.61 6.09
N VAL A 80 -10.52 -4.11 5.21
CA VAL A 80 -10.71 -2.66 4.98
C VAL A 80 -10.95 -1.93 6.31
N TYR A 81 -11.79 -2.50 7.17
CA TYR A 81 -12.15 -1.93 8.48
C TYR A 81 -11.26 -2.41 9.64
N ALA A 82 -10.16 -3.12 9.36
CA ALA A 82 -9.27 -3.54 10.44
C ALA A 82 -8.57 -2.32 11.06
N PRO A 83 -8.59 -2.19 12.40
CA PRO A 83 -8.00 -1.05 13.09
C PRO A 83 -6.47 -1.06 12.98
N GLU A 84 -5.88 -2.24 12.97
CA GLU A 84 -4.43 -2.43 12.91
C GLU A 84 -3.91 -2.48 11.48
N ARG A 85 -2.66 -2.07 11.30
CA ARG A 85 -1.91 -2.19 10.05
C ARG A 85 -0.88 -3.30 10.17
N SER A 86 -0.77 -4.13 9.15
CA SER A 86 0.34 -5.08 9.06
C SER A 86 1.66 -4.36 8.75
N PHE A 87 2.78 -5.04 8.98
CA PHE A 87 4.10 -4.55 8.55
C PHE A 87 4.16 -4.29 7.04
N ASP A 88 3.46 -5.09 6.24
CA ASP A 88 3.40 -4.95 4.78
C ASP A 88 2.58 -3.74 4.34
N GLU A 89 1.48 -3.46 5.03
CA GLU A 89 0.67 -2.27 4.78
C GLU A 89 1.46 -0.99 5.11
N ASN A 90 2.16 -0.98 6.24
CA ASN A 90 3.02 0.16 6.62
C ASN A 90 4.17 0.36 5.62
N TRP A 91 4.81 -0.72 5.17
CA TRP A 91 5.86 -0.65 4.17
C TRP A 91 5.35 -0.10 2.83
N LEU A 92 4.19 -0.57 2.36
CA LEU A 92 3.64 -0.13 1.08
C LEU A 92 3.16 1.32 1.13
N LEU A 93 2.55 1.75 2.24
CA LEU A 93 2.20 3.15 2.46
C LEU A 93 3.43 4.05 2.42
N ALA A 94 4.47 3.71 3.20
CA ALA A 94 5.71 4.46 3.22
C ALA A 94 6.36 4.53 1.83
N LEU A 95 6.27 3.45 1.05
CA LEU A 95 6.80 3.42 -0.32
C LEU A 95 5.99 4.33 -1.24
N THR A 96 4.66 4.29 -1.19
CA THR A 96 3.81 5.18 -1.98
C THR A 96 4.00 6.64 -1.60
N GLU A 97 4.16 6.96 -0.31
CA GLU A 97 4.43 8.31 0.19
C GLU A 97 5.80 8.82 -0.23
N ALA A 98 6.84 7.99 -0.18
CA ALA A 98 8.17 8.35 -0.66
C ALA A 98 8.14 8.67 -2.16
N VAL A 99 7.46 7.83 -2.96
CA VAL A 99 7.31 8.05 -4.40
C VAL A 99 6.48 9.30 -4.71
N ALA A 100 5.40 9.55 -3.97
CA ALA A 100 4.59 10.75 -4.14
C ALA A 100 5.35 12.06 -3.84
N ARG A 101 6.33 12.00 -2.93
CA ARG A 101 7.20 13.14 -2.56
C ARG A 101 8.48 13.24 -3.39
N ASP A 102 8.63 12.42 -4.44
CA ASP A 102 9.86 12.28 -5.24
C ASP A 102 11.13 11.97 -4.41
N ASP A 103 10.94 11.29 -3.27
CA ASP A 103 12.01 10.90 -2.36
C ASP A 103 12.63 9.56 -2.80
N ALA A 104 13.47 9.64 -3.84
CA ALA A 104 14.10 8.49 -4.47
C ALA A 104 14.99 7.67 -3.50
N SER A 105 15.60 8.32 -2.52
CA SER A 105 16.45 7.66 -1.50
C SER A 105 15.62 6.77 -0.60
N SER A 106 14.53 7.30 -0.04
CA SER A 106 13.60 6.53 0.79
C SER A 106 12.92 5.41 -0.01
N ALA A 107 12.50 5.69 -1.24
CA ALA A 107 11.91 4.68 -2.11
C ALA A 107 12.90 3.53 -2.40
N THR A 108 14.15 3.86 -2.71
CA THR A 108 15.21 2.86 -2.95
C THR A 108 15.49 2.02 -1.70
N PHE A 109 15.55 2.65 -0.52
CA PHE A 109 15.73 1.95 0.75
C PHE A 109 14.59 0.96 1.01
N LEU A 110 13.34 1.39 0.84
CA LEU A 110 12.15 0.56 1.04
C LEU A 110 12.07 -0.59 0.04
N LEU A 111 12.41 -0.38 -1.23
CA LEU A 111 12.47 -1.46 -2.22
C LEU A 111 13.54 -2.49 -1.84
N ARG A 112 14.72 -2.04 -1.38
CA ARG A 112 15.83 -2.92 -0.97
C ARG A 112 15.53 -3.73 0.28
N SER A 113 14.71 -3.21 1.20
CA SER A 113 14.41 -3.88 2.48
C SER A 113 13.51 -5.12 2.34
N ARG A 114 12.80 -5.25 1.22
CA ARG A 114 11.84 -6.36 1.01
C ARG A 114 12.04 -7.15 -0.27
N LEU A 115 12.66 -6.57 -1.31
CA LEU A 115 12.65 -7.16 -2.64
C LEU A 115 14.04 -7.60 -3.12
N PRO A 116 14.13 -8.73 -3.84
CA PRO A 116 15.34 -9.11 -4.55
C PRO A 116 15.64 -8.11 -5.67
N VAL A 117 16.93 -7.97 -6.03
CA VAL A 117 17.43 -6.92 -6.93
C VAL A 117 16.69 -6.86 -8.27
N HIS A 118 16.36 -8.01 -8.85
CA HIS A 118 15.73 -8.11 -10.17
C HIS A 118 14.28 -7.59 -10.21
N LEU A 119 13.59 -7.47 -9.07
CA LEU A 119 12.21 -6.97 -9.01
C LEU A 119 12.11 -5.48 -8.65
N ARG A 120 13.17 -4.90 -8.07
CA ARG A 120 13.13 -3.53 -7.53
C ARG A 120 12.76 -2.49 -8.58
N ARG A 121 13.31 -2.59 -9.80
CA ARG A 121 13.01 -1.66 -10.89
C ARG A 121 11.56 -1.75 -11.34
N ASN A 122 11.06 -2.97 -11.56
CA ASN A 122 9.69 -3.19 -12.03
C ASN A 122 8.67 -2.77 -10.97
N VAL A 123 8.89 -3.13 -9.71
CA VAL A 123 8.01 -2.72 -8.61
C VAL A 123 8.06 -1.22 -8.39
N GLY A 124 9.24 -0.59 -8.43
CA GLY A 124 9.37 0.87 -8.32
C GLY A 124 8.59 1.59 -9.42
N TRP A 125 8.68 1.12 -10.66
CA TRP A 125 7.91 1.67 -11.78
C TRP A 125 6.40 1.49 -11.59
N LEU A 126 5.93 0.30 -11.20
CA LEU A 126 4.51 0.05 -10.95
C LEU A 126 3.93 0.97 -9.86
N VAL A 127 4.67 1.15 -8.76
CA VAL A 127 4.25 2.05 -7.67
C VAL A 127 4.18 3.50 -8.16
N SER A 128 5.17 3.97 -8.93
CA SER A 128 5.15 5.31 -9.53
C SER A 128 3.91 5.52 -10.40
N GLN A 129 3.62 4.58 -11.31
CA GLN A 129 2.45 4.68 -12.19
C GLN A 129 1.12 4.63 -11.43
N LEU A 130 1.05 3.83 -10.35
CA LEU A 130 -0.10 3.73 -9.48
C LEU A 130 -0.34 5.04 -8.72
N VAL A 131 0.70 5.61 -8.11
CA VAL A 131 0.63 6.89 -7.38
C VAL A 131 0.18 8.02 -8.30
N THR A 132 0.75 8.13 -9.50
CA THR A 132 0.33 9.13 -10.49
C THR A 132 -1.16 9.04 -10.80
N ARG A 133 -1.71 7.83 -10.93
CA ARG A 133 -3.13 7.63 -11.27
C ARG A 133 -4.07 7.82 -10.09
N ILE A 134 -3.65 7.43 -8.88
CA ILE A 134 -4.43 7.68 -7.66
C ILE A 134 -4.56 9.19 -7.41
N ASN A 135 -3.49 9.95 -7.65
CA ASN A 135 -3.49 11.40 -7.47
C ASN A 135 -4.20 12.17 -8.60
N ALA A 136 -4.54 11.51 -9.71
CA ALA A 136 -5.25 12.10 -10.84
C ALA A 136 -6.78 11.96 -10.74
N VAL A 137 -7.28 11.26 -9.72
CA VAL A 137 -8.71 11.07 -9.38
C VAL A 137 -9.09 12.05 -8.28
#